data_AF-A0A7Y1XPF3-F1
#
_entry.id   AF-A0A7Y1XPF3-F1
#
_cell.length_a   1.000
_cell.length_b   1.000
_cell.length_c   1.000
_cell.angle_alpha   90.00
_cell.angle_beta   90.00
_cell.angle_gamma   90.00
#
_symmetry.space_group_name_H-M   'P 1'
#
loop_
_entity.id
_entity.type
_entity.pdbx_description
1 polymer ?
#
loop_
_entity_poly.entity_id
_entity_poly.type
_entity_poly.pdbx_seq_one_letter_code
_entity_poly.pdbx_strand_id
1 'polypeptide(L)'
;MKYSNNPFYYALLLFILISCSSSKITTKKFKKADAVSSYFQGFVLYDPVRKEQLINYNGSKYFTPASNTKLFTFYAAYKVLKDSIKALEYARSNDSLFIRGTADPSFLYGFDSTKVVNFLNKDSASIFLVNTQIDEPTLGSGWSWDDYPYSYMPEKNIFPLYGNLVKYSIRNDSLISIPTYFKDSILIKDSISTTREINSNTFYIGRTDTLQRTTPFKTSNKSVAALLEKLLNKRVQVVTETNTIDYQSLYATSRDSILKKMLVVSDN
;
A
#
# COMPACT_ATOMS: atom_id res chain seq x y z
N MET A 1 -43.84 -60.75 2.13
CA MET A 1 -43.42 -59.34 2.34
C MET A 1 -43.22 -58.68 0.99
N LYS A 2 -44.19 -57.89 0.51
CA LYS A 2 -44.07 -57.14 -0.76
C LYS A 2 -43.34 -55.83 -0.47
N TYR A 3 -42.08 -55.73 -0.86
CA TYR A 3 -41.38 -54.44 -0.87
C TYR A 3 -42.04 -53.57 -1.93
N SER A 4 -42.72 -52.49 -1.52
CA SER A 4 -43.22 -51.50 -2.46
C SER A 4 -42.03 -50.76 -3.06
N ASN A 5 -41.78 -50.96 -4.35
CA ASN A 5 -40.81 -50.17 -5.11
C ASN A 5 -41.30 -48.72 -5.19
N ASN A 6 -40.90 -47.90 -4.21
CA ASN A 6 -41.27 -46.50 -4.18
C ASN A 6 -40.30 -45.72 -5.10
N PRO A 7 -40.77 -45.18 -6.25
CA PRO A 7 -39.95 -44.50 -7.26
C PRO A 7 -39.20 -43.29 -6.70
N PHE A 8 -39.63 -42.77 -5.55
CA PHE A 8 -38.96 -41.69 -4.82
C PHE A 8 -37.54 -42.05 -4.37
N TYR A 9 -37.28 -43.31 -3.98
CA TYR A 9 -35.93 -43.74 -3.58
C TYR A 9 -34.97 -43.78 -4.77
N TYR A 10 -35.44 -44.18 -5.95
CA TYR A 10 -34.64 -44.19 -7.17
C TYR A 10 -34.33 -42.77 -7.66
N ALA A 11 -35.30 -41.86 -7.59
CA ALA A 11 -35.08 -40.45 -7.89
C ALA A 11 -34.05 -39.82 -6.93
N LEU A 12 -34.18 -40.08 -5.62
CA LEU A 12 -33.24 -39.60 -4.61
C LEU A 12 -31.82 -40.13 -4.83
N LEU A 13 -31.67 -41.41 -5.18
CA LEU A 13 -30.37 -42.02 -5.52
C LEU A 13 -29.75 -41.38 -6.77
N LEU A 14 -30.55 -41.10 -7.79
CA LEU A 14 -30.12 -40.38 -9.00
C LEU A 14 -29.63 -38.96 -8.67
N PHE A 15 -30.33 -38.21 -7.81
CA PHE A 15 -29.89 -36.87 -7.38
C PHE A 15 -28.57 -36.89 -6.60
N ILE A 16 -28.32 -37.90 -5.76
CA ILE A 16 -27.06 -38.05 -5.01
C ILE A 16 -25.88 -38.35 -5.95
N LEU A 17 -26.10 -39.17 -6.98
CA LEU A 17 -25.05 -39.53 -7.96
C LEU A 17 -24.66 -38.35 -8.87
N ILE A 18 -25.59 -37.45 -9.19
CA ILE A 18 -25.31 -36.28 -10.04
C ILE A 18 -24.44 -35.24 -9.31
N SER A 19 -24.65 -35.04 -8.01
CA SER A 19 -23.89 -34.06 -7.21
C SER A 19 -22.39 -34.40 -7.13
N CYS A 20 -22.05 -35.69 -6.96
CA CYS A 20 -20.67 -36.18 -6.83
C CYS A 20 -19.87 -36.16 -8.15
N SER A 21 -20.55 -36.07 -9.30
CA SER A 21 -19.93 -36.04 -10.63
C SER A 21 -19.30 -34.68 -10.96
N SER A 22 -19.94 -33.60 -10.51
CA SER A 22 -19.57 -32.22 -10.85
C SER A 22 -18.16 -31.81 -10.36
N SER A 23 -17.78 -32.20 -9.14
CA SER A 23 -16.44 -31.95 -8.58
C SER A 23 -15.37 -32.76 -9.31
N LYS A 24 -15.61 -34.06 -9.56
CA LYS A 24 -14.70 -34.96 -10.28
C LYS A 24 -14.42 -34.50 -11.72
N ILE A 25 -15.44 -34.01 -12.43
CA ILE A 25 -15.29 -33.46 -13.79
C ILE A 25 -14.37 -32.24 -13.79
N THR A 26 -14.50 -31.36 -12.79
CA THR A 26 -13.72 -30.12 -12.72
C THR A 26 -12.25 -30.40 -12.38
N THR A 27 -11.96 -31.30 -11.44
CA THR A 27 -10.57 -31.73 -11.16
C THR A 27 -9.91 -32.38 -12.37
N LYS A 28 -10.66 -33.15 -13.17
CA LYS A 28 -10.15 -33.76 -14.41
C LYS A 28 -9.81 -32.71 -15.47
N LYS A 29 -10.57 -31.60 -15.55
CA LYS A 29 -10.25 -30.46 -16.42
C LYS A 29 -8.95 -29.78 -16.02
N PHE A 30 -8.72 -29.54 -14.73
CA PHE A 30 -7.45 -28.98 -14.23
C PHE A 30 -6.26 -29.89 -14.56
N LYS A 31 -6.37 -31.19 -14.31
CA LYS A 31 -5.30 -32.16 -14.67
C LYS A 31 -5.00 -32.18 -16.17
N LYS A 32 -6.03 -32.07 -17.02
CA LYS A 32 -5.86 -32.01 -18.48
C LYS A 32 -5.21 -30.68 -18.91
N ALA A 33 -5.60 -29.56 -18.29
CA ALA A 33 -5.01 -28.25 -18.56
C ALA A 33 -3.53 -28.20 -18.14
N ASP A 34 -3.20 -28.72 -16.96
CA ASP A 34 -1.82 -28.79 -16.47
C ASP A 34 -0.93 -29.66 -17.36
N ALA A 35 -1.44 -30.74 -17.93
CA ALA A 35 -0.68 -31.61 -18.84
C ALA A 35 -0.24 -30.90 -20.14
N VAL A 36 -0.81 -29.74 -20.46
CA VAL A 36 -0.48 -28.93 -21.65
C VAL A 36 -0.02 -27.51 -21.29
N SER A 37 0.00 -27.17 -20.00
CA SER A 37 0.36 -25.84 -19.49
C SER A 37 1.83 -25.80 -19.11
N SER A 38 2.52 -24.72 -19.50
CA SER A 38 3.90 -24.45 -19.07
C SER A 38 4.00 -23.76 -17.70
N TYR A 39 2.87 -23.39 -17.08
CA TYR A 39 2.83 -22.70 -15.79
C TYR A 39 2.10 -23.50 -14.71
N PHE A 40 2.55 -23.31 -13.46
CA PHE A 40 1.97 -23.91 -12.27
C PHE A 40 0.60 -23.29 -11.93
N GLN A 41 -0.38 -24.12 -11.58
CA GLN A 41 -1.72 -23.70 -11.18
C GLN A 41 -2.12 -24.30 -9.83
N GLY A 42 -2.73 -23.48 -8.98
CA GLY A 42 -3.38 -23.90 -7.74
C GLY A 42 -4.81 -23.38 -7.68
N PHE A 43 -5.77 -24.23 -7.31
CA PHE A 43 -7.18 -23.87 -7.21
C PHE A 43 -7.85 -24.63 -6.06
N VAL A 44 -8.49 -23.88 -5.16
CA VAL A 44 -9.31 -24.44 -4.08
C VAL A 44 -10.67 -23.75 -4.09
N LEU A 45 -11.74 -24.54 -4.10
CA LEU A 45 -13.10 -24.07 -3.88
C LEU A 45 -13.59 -24.62 -2.54
N TYR A 46 -13.90 -23.72 -1.62
CA TYR A 46 -14.36 -24.05 -0.27
C TYR A 46 -15.77 -23.53 -0.06
N ASP A 47 -16.66 -24.39 0.45
CA ASP A 47 -18.00 -24.03 0.90
C ASP A 47 -17.95 -23.71 2.40
N PRO A 48 -18.09 -22.44 2.81
CA PRO A 48 -18.00 -22.05 4.21
C PRO A 48 -19.22 -22.48 5.05
N VAL A 49 -20.37 -22.76 4.43
CA VAL A 49 -21.58 -23.21 5.13
C VAL A 49 -21.48 -24.69 5.44
N ARG A 50 -21.09 -25.50 4.45
CA ARG A 50 -20.86 -26.95 4.62
C ARG A 50 -19.52 -27.28 5.29
N LYS A 51 -18.61 -26.31 5.35
CA LYS A 51 -17.23 -26.45 5.82
C LYS A 51 -16.43 -27.48 5.02
N GLU A 52 -16.65 -27.55 3.72
CA GLU A 52 -16.10 -28.59 2.83
C GLU A 52 -15.29 -27.98 1.68
N GLN A 53 -14.16 -28.62 1.33
CA GLN A 53 -13.45 -28.33 0.08
C GLN A 53 -14.10 -29.10 -1.07
N LEU A 54 -14.90 -28.41 -1.88
CA LEU A 54 -15.58 -29.00 -3.03
C LEU A 54 -14.59 -29.33 -4.15
N ILE A 55 -13.54 -28.53 -4.29
CA ILE A 55 -12.44 -28.75 -5.25
C ILE A 55 -11.14 -28.38 -4.55
N ASN A 56 -10.14 -29.26 -4.66
CA ASN A 56 -8.77 -28.98 -4.24
C ASN A 56 -7.79 -29.48 -5.31
N TYR A 57 -7.14 -28.55 -5.98
CA TYR A 57 -6.11 -28.80 -6.97
C TYR A 57 -4.85 -28.04 -6.57
N ASN A 58 -3.78 -28.78 -6.22
CA ASN A 58 -2.52 -28.22 -5.72
C ASN A 58 -2.67 -27.23 -4.54
N GLY A 59 -3.75 -27.31 -3.75
CA GLY A 59 -4.07 -26.32 -2.71
C GLY A 59 -3.08 -26.24 -1.55
N SER A 60 -2.21 -27.24 -1.38
CA SER A 60 -1.15 -27.27 -0.35
C SER A 60 0.24 -26.88 -0.87
N LYS A 61 0.36 -26.53 -2.15
CA LYS A 61 1.65 -26.19 -2.77
C LYS A 61 1.93 -24.70 -2.64
N TYR A 62 3.19 -24.35 -2.35
CA TYR A 62 3.63 -22.96 -2.28
C TYR A 62 3.84 -22.37 -3.67
N PHE A 63 3.45 -21.11 -3.84
CA PHE A 63 3.71 -20.29 -5.03
C PHE A 63 3.68 -18.80 -4.66
N THR A 64 4.15 -17.94 -5.55
CA THR A 64 4.22 -16.49 -5.32
C THR A 64 2.81 -15.88 -5.30
N PRO A 65 2.35 -15.33 -4.16
CA PRO A 65 0.99 -14.81 -4.03
C PRO A 65 0.80 -13.45 -4.71
N ALA A 66 1.89 -12.76 -5.08
CA ALA A 66 1.88 -11.36 -5.48
C ALA A 66 1.03 -10.53 -4.49
N SER A 67 0.13 -9.70 -5.00
CA SER A 67 -0.73 -8.83 -4.17
C SER A 67 -1.80 -9.58 -3.36
N ASN A 68 -2.00 -10.89 -3.54
CA ASN A 68 -2.85 -11.66 -2.62
C ASN A 68 -2.28 -11.68 -1.18
N THR A 69 -0.98 -11.40 -1.01
CA THR A 69 -0.35 -11.17 0.30
C THR A 69 -1.11 -10.14 1.14
N LYS A 70 -1.70 -9.12 0.49
CA LYS A 70 -2.43 -8.05 1.15
C LYS A 70 -3.65 -8.53 1.93
N LEU A 71 -4.19 -9.72 1.63
CA LEU A 71 -5.27 -10.33 2.43
C LEU A 71 -4.80 -10.67 3.84
N PHE A 72 -3.55 -11.12 4.01
CA PHE A 72 -2.96 -11.38 5.31
C PHE A 72 -2.64 -10.07 6.05
N THR A 73 -2.07 -9.09 5.34
CA THR A 73 -1.83 -7.75 5.89
C THR A 73 -3.13 -7.09 6.35
N PHE A 74 -4.19 -7.17 5.54
CA PHE A 74 -5.52 -6.69 5.87
C PHE A 74 -6.02 -7.35 7.16
N TYR A 75 -5.97 -8.67 7.25
CA TYR A 75 -6.46 -9.40 8.42
C TYR A 75 -5.70 -8.99 9.69
N ALA A 76 -4.36 -8.94 9.64
CA ALA A 76 -3.54 -8.54 10.78
C ALA A 76 -3.83 -7.09 11.21
N ALA A 77 -3.85 -6.16 10.26
CA ALA A 77 -4.14 -4.75 10.52
C ALA A 77 -5.56 -4.54 11.06
N TYR A 78 -6.55 -5.23 10.50
CA TYR A 78 -7.94 -5.17 10.97
C TYR A 78 -8.11 -5.68 12.41
N LYS A 79 -7.33 -6.70 12.81
CA LYS A 79 -7.37 -7.26 14.17
C LYS A 79 -6.62 -6.45 15.20
N VAL A 80 -5.53 -5.79 14.82
CA VAL A 80 -4.61 -5.10 15.76
C VAL A 80 -4.89 -3.60 15.85
N LEU A 81 -5.25 -2.95 14.74
CA LEU A 81 -5.47 -1.51 14.70
C LEU A 81 -6.88 -1.15 15.17
N LYS A 82 -6.95 -0.07 15.96
CA LYS A 82 -8.20 0.59 16.36
C LYS A 82 -8.89 1.27 15.17
N ASP A 83 -10.02 1.93 15.40
CA ASP A 83 -10.86 2.49 14.34
C ASP A 83 -10.21 3.62 13.51
N SER A 84 -9.16 4.25 14.05
CA SER A 84 -8.35 5.26 13.35
C SER A 84 -6.87 5.02 13.57
N ILE A 85 -6.05 5.42 12.60
CA ILE A 85 -4.59 5.31 12.67
C ILE A 85 -3.99 6.55 13.34
N LYS A 86 -2.90 6.33 14.06
CA LYS A 86 -2.03 7.40 14.53
C LYS A 86 -1.40 8.06 13.31
N ALA A 87 -1.66 9.34 13.11
CA ALA A 87 -1.10 10.14 12.02
C ALA A 87 0.32 10.63 12.34
N LEU A 88 0.52 11.04 13.59
CA LEU A 88 1.81 11.40 14.15
C LEU A 88 1.74 11.31 15.67
N GLU A 89 2.90 11.30 16.30
CA GLU A 89 3.06 11.53 17.74
C GLU A 89 3.63 12.93 17.96
N TYR A 90 3.21 13.60 19.03
CA TYR A 90 3.63 14.96 19.32
C TYR A 90 3.82 15.24 20.81
N ALA A 91 4.66 16.23 21.09
CA ALA A 91 4.81 16.82 22.41
C ALA A 91 5.01 18.33 22.30
N ARG A 92 4.50 19.09 23.28
CA ARG A 92 4.65 20.54 23.35
C ARG A 92 5.60 20.89 24.48
N SER A 93 6.54 21.79 24.21
CA SER A 93 7.41 22.37 25.23
C SER A 93 7.68 23.83 24.87
N ASN A 94 7.27 24.77 25.73
CA ASN A 94 7.30 26.20 25.44
C ASN A 94 6.69 26.51 24.06
N ASP A 95 7.39 27.28 23.22
CA ASP A 95 6.97 27.65 21.86
C ASP A 95 7.39 26.62 20.79
N SER A 96 7.56 25.35 21.19
CA SER A 96 8.06 24.28 20.33
C SER A 96 7.10 23.11 20.26
N LEU A 97 6.86 22.63 19.03
CA LEU A 97 6.12 21.41 18.75
C LEU A 97 7.09 20.33 18.27
N PHE A 98 7.29 19.30 19.08
CA PHE A 98 8.04 18.12 18.68
C PHE A 98 7.10 17.13 18.02
N ILE A 99 7.46 16.58 16.87
CA ILE A 99 6.68 15.57 16.15
C ILE A 99 7.51 14.34 15.80
N ARG A 100 6.85 13.19 15.74
CA ARG A 100 7.37 11.91 15.27
C ARG A 100 6.43 11.32 14.24
N GLY A 101 7.02 10.67 13.25
CA GLY A 101 6.26 9.84 12.33
C GLY A 101 5.78 8.57 13.00
N THR A 102 4.65 8.05 12.52
CA THR A 102 4.04 6.79 12.96
C THR A 102 3.81 5.83 11.80
N ALA A 103 4.45 6.11 10.65
CA ALA A 103 4.25 5.43 9.37
C ALA A 103 2.79 5.46 8.87
N ASP A 104 2.05 6.54 9.12
CA ASP A 104 0.69 6.73 8.59
C ASP A 104 0.72 6.88 7.05
N PRO A 105 0.14 5.93 6.29
CA PRO A 105 0.17 5.97 4.83
C PRO A 105 -0.85 6.95 4.22
N SER A 106 -1.62 7.69 5.04
CA SER A 106 -2.72 8.53 4.53
C SER A 106 -2.35 9.99 4.29
N PHE A 107 -1.32 10.51 4.94
CA PHE A 107 -1.08 11.95 4.98
C PHE A 107 -0.68 12.50 3.60
N LEU A 108 -1.53 13.38 3.05
CA LEU A 108 -1.42 13.98 1.71
C LEU A 108 -1.45 12.95 0.56
N TYR A 109 -2.01 11.76 0.82
CA TYR A 109 -2.07 10.66 -0.15
C TYR A 109 -3.51 10.24 -0.50
N GLY A 110 -4.32 11.20 -0.92
CA GLY A 110 -5.70 10.94 -1.34
C GLY A 110 -6.68 10.68 -0.19
N PHE A 111 -6.35 11.16 1.00
CA PHE A 111 -7.23 11.17 2.18
C PHE A 111 -7.35 12.61 2.72
N ASP A 112 -8.40 12.87 3.50
CA ASP A 112 -8.55 14.17 4.15
C ASP A 112 -7.44 14.38 5.17
N SER A 113 -6.57 15.35 4.86
CA SER A 113 -5.41 15.71 5.68
C SER A 113 -5.65 16.97 6.52
N THR A 114 -6.86 17.57 6.44
CA THR A 114 -7.20 18.84 7.06
C THR A 114 -6.93 18.82 8.57
N LYS A 115 -7.26 17.73 9.26
CA LYS A 115 -7.02 17.60 10.70
C LYS A 115 -5.53 17.72 11.06
N VAL A 116 -4.66 17.01 10.31
CA VAL A 116 -3.21 17.00 10.56
C VAL A 116 -2.61 18.35 10.17
N VAL A 117 -2.98 18.90 9.01
CA VAL A 117 -2.52 20.21 8.55
C VAL A 117 -2.92 21.30 9.54
N ASN A 118 -4.18 21.34 9.99
CA ASN A 118 -4.64 22.32 10.97
C ASN A 118 -3.93 22.16 12.31
N PHE A 119 -3.67 20.92 12.75
CA PHE A 119 -2.91 20.67 13.97
C PHE A 119 -1.48 21.22 13.89
N LEU A 120 -0.78 20.98 12.78
CA LEU A 120 0.59 21.48 12.56
C LEU A 120 0.62 23.00 12.32
N ASN A 121 -0.44 23.55 11.73
CA ASN A 121 -0.59 24.99 11.54
C ASN A 121 -1.05 25.73 12.79
N LYS A 122 -1.51 25.03 13.83
CA LYS A 122 -1.91 25.66 15.08
C LYS A 122 -0.70 26.35 15.73
N ASP A 123 -0.93 27.57 16.20
CA ASP A 123 0.02 28.41 16.93
C ASP A 123 1.28 28.82 16.13
N SER A 124 2.06 29.76 16.66
CA SER A 124 3.32 30.26 16.07
C SER A 124 4.53 29.38 16.39
N ALA A 125 4.30 28.16 16.90
CA ALA A 125 5.36 27.28 17.38
C ALA A 125 6.32 26.83 16.26
N SER A 126 7.61 26.76 16.59
CA SER A 126 8.60 26.09 15.74
C SER A 126 8.39 24.58 15.78
N ILE A 127 8.50 23.91 14.62
CA ILE A 127 8.31 22.46 14.54
C ILE A 127 9.67 21.76 14.55
N PHE A 128 9.81 20.77 15.42
CA PHE A 128 10.97 19.90 15.54
C PHE A 128 10.58 18.47 15.18
N LEU A 129 11.02 18.01 14.01
CA LEU A 129 10.87 16.63 13.58
C LEU A 129 11.94 15.76 14.25
N VAL A 130 11.51 14.85 15.11
CA VAL A 130 12.43 13.96 15.81
C VAL A 130 12.96 12.92 14.82
N ASN A 131 14.27 12.74 14.82
CA ASN A 131 14.98 11.87 13.89
C ASN A 131 14.81 10.39 14.26
N THR A 132 13.64 9.83 13.98
CA THR A 132 13.32 8.40 14.14
C THR A 132 13.28 7.68 12.79
N GLN A 133 13.42 6.36 12.81
CA GLN A 133 13.30 5.50 11.62
C GLN A 133 12.48 4.25 11.95
N ILE A 134 11.98 3.59 10.91
CA ILE A 134 11.42 2.25 11.03
C ILE A 134 12.59 1.30 11.30
N ASP A 135 12.45 0.37 12.23
CA ASP A 135 13.45 -0.67 12.53
C ASP A 135 13.39 -1.81 11.48
N GLU A 136 13.43 -1.44 10.21
CA GLU A 136 13.44 -2.35 9.07
C GLU A 136 14.18 -1.71 7.88
N PRO A 137 14.74 -2.52 6.95
CA PRO A 137 15.27 -2.00 5.69
C PRO A 137 14.22 -1.21 4.90
N THR A 138 14.65 -0.18 4.16
CA THR A 138 13.75 0.69 3.35
C THR A 138 13.02 -0.05 2.24
N LEU A 139 13.61 -1.13 1.71
CA LEU A 139 13.02 -2.00 0.69
C LEU A 139 12.92 -3.44 1.22
N GLY A 140 11.91 -4.17 0.74
CA GLY A 140 11.70 -5.58 1.10
C GLY A 140 12.79 -6.50 0.55
N SER A 141 13.07 -7.59 1.26
CA SER A 141 13.95 -8.65 0.76
C SER A 141 13.37 -9.28 -0.50
N GLY A 142 14.20 -9.48 -1.53
CA GLY A 142 13.81 -10.06 -2.81
C GLY A 142 13.07 -9.11 -3.75
N TRP A 143 12.87 -7.83 -3.39
CA TRP A 143 12.37 -6.84 -4.34
C TRP A 143 13.40 -6.55 -5.44
N SER A 144 12.94 -6.33 -6.68
CA SER A 144 13.85 -6.11 -7.81
C SER A 144 14.53 -4.75 -7.70
N TRP A 145 15.83 -4.72 -7.99
CA TRP A 145 16.64 -3.51 -7.84
C TRP A 145 16.31 -2.44 -8.90
N ASP A 146 15.81 -2.86 -10.06
CA ASP A 146 15.44 -2.02 -11.19
C ASP A 146 14.01 -1.45 -11.09
N ASP A 147 13.22 -1.90 -10.10
CA ASP A 147 11.84 -1.41 -9.90
C ASP A 147 11.75 -0.03 -9.22
N TYR A 148 12.90 0.53 -8.81
CA TYR A 148 13.02 1.81 -8.11
C TYR A 148 12.29 3.02 -8.75
N PRO A 149 12.03 3.11 -10.08
CA PRO A 149 11.32 4.25 -10.65
C PRO A 149 9.79 4.05 -10.69
N TYR A 150 9.28 2.85 -10.40
CA TYR A 150 7.85 2.55 -10.53
C TYR A 150 7.07 2.91 -9.27
N SER A 151 5.84 3.42 -9.45
CA SER A 151 5.01 3.95 -8.35
C SER A 151 4.60 2.92 -7.29
N TYR A 152 4.75 1.62 -7.55
CA TYR A 152 4.48 0.56 -6.59
C TYR A 152 5.69 0.23 -5.69
N MET A 153 6.82 0.93 -5.88
CA MET A 153 8.10 0.69 -5.21
C MET A 153 8.61 1.91 -4.40
N PRO A 154 7.76 2.62 -3.62
CA PRO A 154 8.27 3.63 -2.69
C PRO A 154 9.09 2.99 -1.55
N GLU A 155 10.10 3.73 -1.07
CA GLU A 155 10.82 3.35 0.16
C GLU A 155 9.87 3.40 1.37
N LYS A 156 9.98 2.42 2.28
CA LYS A 156 9.34 2.50 3.60
C LYS A 156 9.93 3.66 4.39
N ASN A 157 9.07 4.49 4.96
CA ASN A 157 9.47 5.67 5.73
C ASN A 157 8.53 5.91 6.91
N ILE A 158 9.07 6.45 8.01
CA ILE A 158 8.30 6.74 9.22
C ILE A 158 7.26 7.87 9.02
N PHE A 159 7.39 8.66 7.96
CA PHE A 159 6.54 9.80 7.64
C PHE A 159 6.29 9.87 6.12
N PRO A 160 5.48 8.96 5.55
CA PRO A 160 5.37 8.77 4.10
C PRO A 160 4.48 9.83 3.43
N LEU A 161 4.92 11.09 3.46
CA LEU A 161 4.21 12.23 2.86
C LEU A 161 3.93 11.98 1.38
N TYR A 162 2.69 12.21 0.96
CA TYR A 162 2.27 12.00 -0.43
C TYR A 162 2.47 10.55 -0.92
N GLY A 163 2.52 9.58 -0.01
CA GLY A 163 2.82 8.18 -0.31
C GLY A 163 4.25 7.94 -0.77
N ASN A 164 5.18 8.87 -0.46
CA ASN A 164 6.56 8.89 -0.99
C ASN A 164 6.65 9.00 -2.52
N LEU A 165 5.62 9.59 -3.13
CA LEU A 165 5.53 9.77 -4.58
C LEU A 165 5.58 11.24 -4.95
N VAL A 166 6.24 11.54 -6.07
CA VAL A 166 6.09 12.79 -6.79
C VAL A 166 5.27 12.54 -8.05
N LYS A 167 4.24 13.38 -8.25
CA LYS A 167 3.42 13.41 -9.45
C LYS A 167 3.78 14.64 -10.27
N TYR A 168 4.06 14.47 -11.55
CA TYR A 168 4.45 15.60 -12.40
C TYR A 168 4.04 15.40 -13.86
N SER A 169 3.81 16.51 -14.55
CA SER A 169 3.37 16.56 -15.96
C SER A 169 3.70 17.90 -16.58
N ILE A 170 3.82 17.96 -17.91
CA ILE A 170 3.82 19.20 -18.67
C ILE A 170 2.37 19.52 -19.04
N ARG A 171 1.88 20.72 -18.67
CA ARG A 171 0.55 21.22 -19.09
C ARG A 171 0.70 22.66 -19.58
N ASN A 172 0.19 22.96 -20.76
CA ASN A 172 0.28 24.30 -21.38
C ASN A 172 1.73 24.83 -21.34
N ASP A 173 2.67 24.02 -21.81
CA ASP A 173 4.12 24.29 -21.82
C ASP A 173 4.75 24.58 -20.44
N SER A 174 4.03 24.26 -19.36
CA SER A 174 4.48 24.47 -17.99
C SER A 174 4.62 23.17 -17.23
N LEU A 175 5.77 22.97 -16.59
CA LEU A 175 6.00 21.87 -15.67
C LEU A 175 5.20 22.09 -14.37
N ILE A 176 4.41 21.09 -14.00
CA ILE A 176 3.65 21.04 -12.75
C ILE A 176 4.11 19.82 -11.97
N SER A 177 4.31 19.98 -10.66
CA SER A 177 4.65 18.90 -9.74
C SER A 177 3.88 18.98 -8.43
N ILE A 178 3.58 17.80 -7.87
CA ILE A 178 3.04 17.61 -6.53
C ILE A 178 3.87 16.50 -5.88
N PRO A 179 4.64 16.78 -4.83
CA PRO A 179 4.85 18.08 -4.18
C PRO A 179 5.56 19.11 -5.06
N THR A 180 5.23 20.40 -4.89
CA THR A 180 5.90 21.51 -5.61
C THR A 180 7.36 21.66 -5.24
N TYR A 181 7.76 21.15 -4.06
CA TYR A 181 9.15 21.07 -3.60
C TYR A 181 10.09 20.43 -4.63
N PHE A 182 9.63 19.44 -5.40
CA PHE A 182 10.44 18.74 -6.39
C PHE A 182 10.43 19.37 -7.79
N LYS A 183 9.76 20.52 -7.97
CA LYS A 183 9.64 21.14 -9.31
C LYS A 183 11.00 21.34 -9.98
N ASP A 184 11.95 21.89 -9.23
CA ASP A 184 13.28 22.22 -9.75
C ASP A 184 14.19 20.99 -9.88
N SER A 185 13.75 19.83 -9.39
CA SER A 185 14.48 18.56 -9.52
C SER A 185 14.01 17.71 -10.71
N ILE A 186 13.05 18.19 -11.50
CA ILE A 186 12.53 17.51 -12.68
C ILE A 186 13.15 18.12 -13.94
N LEU A 187 13.87 17.30 -14.70
CA LEU A 187 14.53 17.69 -15.95
C LEU A 187 13.71 17.25 -17.16
N ILE A 188 13.41 18.20 -18.04
CA ILE A 188 12.75 17.95 -19.32
C ILE A 188 13.81 17.51 -20.33
N LYS A 189 13.66 16.32 -20.92
CA LYS A 189 14.57 15.75 -21.92
C LYS A 189 13.82 15.37 -23.18
N ASP A 190 14.50 15.33 -24.33
CA ASP A 190 13.86 14.92 -25.60
C ASP A 190 13.55 13.41 -25.62
N SER A 191 14.38 12.61 -24.95
CA SER A 191 14.17 11.19 -24.70
C SER A 191 14.61 10.82 -23.29
N ILE A 192 13.94 9.86 -22.67
CA ILE A 192 14.22 9.36 -21.32
C ILE A 192 14.28 7.83 -21.32
N SER A 193 15.23 7.25 -20.59
CA SER A 193 15.30 5.80 -20.34
C SER A 193 14.74 5.41 -18.97
N THR A 194 14.57 6.37 -18.07
CA THR A 194 14.03 6.20 -16.71
C THR A 194 13.32 7.48 -16.27
N THR A 195 12.43 7.38 -15.29
CA THR A 195 11.71 8.53 -14.71
C THR A 195 12.47 9.18 -13.55
N ARG A 196 13.49 8.52 -12.98
CA ARG A 196 14.34 9.09 -11.92
C ARG A 196 15.74 8.48 -11.85
N GLU A 197 16.64 9.20 -11.20
CA GLU A 197 17.93 8.67 -10.75
C GLU A 197 17.77 7.71 -9.57
N ILE A 198 18.59 6.66 -9.52
CA ILE A 198 18.50 5.62 -8.48
C ILE A 198 18.84 6.15 -7.07
N ASN A 199 19.84 7.02 -7.00
CA ASN A 199 20.44 7.49 -5.73
C ASN A 199 20.17 8.96 -5.40
N SER A 200 19.37 9.66 -6.20
CA SER A 200 18.99 11.05 -5.93
C SER A 200 17.53 11.31 -6.27
N ASN A 201 17.02 12.45 -5.81
CA ASN A 201 15.70 12.95 -6.18
C ASN A 201 15.78 13.80 -7.46
N THR A 202 16.45 13.29 -8.49
CA THR A 202 16.44 13.88 -9.84
C THR A 202 15.46 13.09 -10.70
N PHE A 203 14.49 13.77 -11.29
CA PHE A 203 13.41 13.17 -12.06
C PHE A 203 13.48 13.59 -13.52
N TYR A 204 12.86 12.80 -14.39
CA TYR A 204 12.87 13.03 -15.83
C TYR A 204 11.47 12.96 -16.41
N ILE A 205 11.20 13.85 -17.37
CA ILE A 205 10.01 13.83 -18.22
C ILE A 205 10.40 14.09 -19.67
N GLY A 206 9.79 13.36 -20.61
CA GLY A 206 9.96 13.61 -22.04
C GLY A 206 9.32 14.93 -22.44
N ARG A 207 9.93 15.70 -23.34
CA ARG A 207 9.38 16.98 -23.83
C ARG A 207 8.00 16.80 -24.47
N THR A 208 7.79 15.70 -25.16
CA THR A 208 6.55 15.34 -25.84
C THR A 208 5.61 14.49 -24.97
N ASP A 209 5.94 14.32 -23.68
CA ASP A 209 5.16 13.51 -22.76
C ASP A 209 3.87 14.23 -22.35
N THR A 210 2.74 13.59 -22.66
CA THR A 210 1.40 14.11 -22.36
C THR A 210 0.80 13.50 -21.09
N LEU A 211 1.42 12.45 -20.54
CA LEU A 211 0.89 11.73 -19.40
C LEU A 211 1.48 12.25 -18.09
N GLN A 212 0.68 12.18 -17.02
CA GLN A 212 1.20 12.40 -15.68
C GLN A 212 2.10 11.24 -15.27
N ARG A 213 3.32 11.56 -14.86
CA ARG A 213 4.23 10.63 -14.20
C ARG A 213 3.96 10.60 -12.72
N THR A 214 4.09 9.42 -12.12
CA THR A 214 4.05 9.19 -10.68
C THR A 214 5.26 8.34 -10.34
N THR A 215 6.20 8.90 -9.60
CA THR A 215 7.53 8.33 -9.42
C THR A 215 7.90 8.39 -7.94
N PRO A 216 8.47 7.34 -7.34
CA PRO A 216 8.97 7.39 -5.97
C PRO A 216 10.07 8.43 -5.80
N PHE A 217 10.16 9.05 -4.63
CA PHE A 217 11.33 9.83 -4.23
C PHE A 217 12.08 9.13 -3.09
N LYS A 218 13.40 9.30 -3.03
CA LYS A 218 14.23 8.87 -1.90
C LYS A 218 13.87 9.67 -0.66
N THR A 219 13.62 8.95 0.42
CA THR A 219 13.09 9.51 1.65
C THR A 219 14.19 9.76 2.68
N SER A 220 14.03 10.81 3.48
CA SER A 220 14.87 11.12 4.64
C SER A 220 14.10 12.05 5.58
N ASN A 221 14.45 12.10 6.86
CA ASN A 221 13.83 13.07 7.77
C ASN A 221 14.12 14.52 7.34
N LYS A 222 15.24 14.77 6.65
CA LYS A 222 15.54 16.07 6.04
C LYS A 222 14.57 16.43 4.92
N SER A 223 14.26 15.49 4.02
CA SER A 223 13.29 15.74 2.94
C SER A 223 11.87 15.87 3.49
N VAL A 224 11.50 15.11 4.52
CA VAL A 224 10.21 15.27 5.22
C VAL A 224 10.10 16.66 5.84
N ALA A 225 11.12 17.11 6.57
CA ALA A 225 11.14 18.45 7.14
C ALA A 225 11.00 19.54 6.06
N ALA A 226 11.74 19.43 4.95
CA ALA A 226 11.66 20.39 3.85
C ALA A 226 10.27 20.40 3.16
N LEU A 227 9.64 19.23 3.01
CA LEU A 227 8.28 19.11 2.47
C LEU A 227 7.25 19.75 3.41
N LEU A 228 7.34 19.49 4.72
CA LEU A 228 6.46 20.11 5.72
C LEU A 228 6.68 21.63 5.78
N GLU A 229 7.92 22.09 5.72
CA GLU A 229 8.23 23.53 5.70
C GLU A 229 7.61 24.21 4.48
N LYS A 230 7.73 23.60 3.29
CA LYS A 230 7.10 24.09 2.06
C LYS A 230 5.57 24.08 2.15
N LEU A 231 4.99 23.05 2.77
CA LEU A 231 3.54 22.89 2.92
C LEU A 231 2.94 23.89 3.91
N LEU A 232 3.57 24.07 5.06
CA LEU A 232 3.06 24.84 6.19
C LEU A 232 3.51 26.31 6.16
N ASN A 233 4.52 26.63 5.34
CA ASN A 233 5.22 27.92 5.37
C ASN A 233 5.73 28.25 6.79
N LYS A 234 6.27 27.23 7.48
CA LYS A 234 6.81 27.29 8.84
C LYS A 234 8.14 26.56 8.91
N ARG A 235 9.07 27.06 9.72
CA ARG A 235 10.36 26.39 9.92
C ARG A 235 10.18 25.01 10.54
N VAL A 236 10.73 23.98 9.89
CA VAL A 236 10.76 22.61 10.41
C VAL A 236 12.19 22.12 10.52
N GLN A 237 12.65 21.81 11.73
CA GLN A 237 14.02 21.37 11.98
C GLN A 237 14.06 19.90 12.39
N VAL A 238 15.00 19.14 11.82
CA VAL A 238 15.26 17.78 12.29
C VAL A 238 16.12 17.83 13.55
N VAL A 239 15.71 17.13 14.59
CA VAL A 239 16.44 17.04 15.87
C VAL A 239 16.64 15.60 16.30
N THR A 240 17.73 15.37 17.01
CA THR A 240 17.90 14.12 17.76
C THR A 240 17.26 14.31 19.13
N GLU A 241 16.47 13.34 19.58
CA GLU A 241 15.94 13.38 20.93
C GLU A 241 17.08 13.20 21.94
N THR A 242 17.20 14.13 22.88
CA THR A 242 18.22 14.09 23.93
C THR A 242 17.66 13.73 25.31
N ASN A 243 16.35 13.89 25.51
CA ASN A 243 15.65 13.64 26.76
C ASN A 243 14.39 12.83 26.50
N THR A 244 13.96 12.03 27.46
CA THR A 244 12.67 11.34 27.37
C THR A 244 11.53 12.36 27.43
N ILE A 245 10.86 12.57 26.29
CA ILE A 245 9.65 13.39 26.21
C ILE A 245 8.43 12.45 26.18
N ASP A 246 7.36 12.81 26.90
CA ASP A 246 6.10 12.08 26.82
C ASP A 246 5.29 12.55 25.59
N TYR A 247 5.03 11.63 24.67
CA TYR A 247 4.36 11.93 23.40
C TYR A 247 2.89 11.52 23.43
N GLN A 248 2.05 12.43 22.97
CA GLN A 248 0.65 12.17 22.69
C GLN A 248 0.46 11.73 21.24
N SER A 249 -0.52 10.88 20.96
CA SER A 249 -0.85 10.48 19.60
C SER A 249 -1.94 11.37 19.01
N LEU A 250 -1.71 11.88 17.79
CA LEU A 250 -2.75 12.47 16.96
C LEU A 250 -3.32 11.41 16.03
N TYR A 251 -4.60 11.10 16.17
CA TYR A 251 -5.32 10.19 15.27
C TYR A 251 -6.05 10.99 14.18
N ALA A 252 -6.05 10.52 12.93
CA ALA A 252 -6.71 11.23 11.83
C ALA A 252 -7.59 10.34 10.96
N THR A 253 -6.99 9.49 10.12
CA THR A 253 -7.72 8.75 9.10
C THR A 253 -8.35 7.46 9.67
N SER A 254 -9.55 7.11 9.20
CA SER A 254 -10.19 5.84 9.54
C SER A 254 -9.38 4.65 9.03
N ARG A 255 -9.22 3.62 9.87
CA ARG A 255 -8.60 2.34 9.52
C ARG A 255 -9.27 1.73 8.30
N ASP A 256 -10.59 1.72 8.27
CA ASP A 256 -11.35 1.05 7.21
C ASP A 256 -11.16 1.74 5.85
N SER A 257 -11.03 3.07 5.83
CA SER A 257 -10.72 3.81 4.59
C SER A 257 -9.36 3.43 4.01
N ILE A 258 -8.34 3.30 4.87
CA ILE A 258 -6.99 2.91 4.43
C ILE A 258 -6.96 1.46 3.94
N LEU A 259 -7.54 0.55 4.73
CA LEU A 259 -7.62 -0.87 4.37
C LEU A 259 -8.40 -1.09 3.08
N LYS A 260 -9.49 -0.34 2.88
CA LYS A 260 -10.25 -0.35 1.62
C LYS A 260 -9.38 0.13 0.46
N LYS A 261 -8.64 1.24 0.60
CA LYS A 261 -7.75 1.72 -0.46
C LYS A 261 -6.70 0.66 -0.82
N MET A 262 -6.01 0.11 0.18
CA MET A 262 -4.99 -0.94 -0.01
C MET A 262 -5.52 -2.10 -0.87
N LEU A 263 -6.73 -2.59 -0.59
CA LEU A 263 -7.30 -3.72 -1.33
C LEU A 263 -7.88 -3.34 -2.69
N VAL A 264 -8.53 -2.17 -2.82
CA VAL A 264 -9.21 -1.76 -4.06
C VAL A 264 -8.21 -1.40 -5.16
N VAL A 265 -7.15 -0.67 -4.82
CA VAL A 265 -6.13 -0.26 -5.80
C VAL A 265 -4.84 -1.07 -5.71
N SER A 266 -4.80 -2.08 -4.82
CA SER A 266 -3.62 -2.90 -4.59
C SER A 266 -2.37 -2.08 -4.21
N ASP A 267 -2.56 -1.07 -3.36
CA ASP A 267 -1.52 -0.15 -2.85
C ASP A 267 -0.46 -0.91 -2.03
N ASN A 268 0.82 -0.79 -2.39
CA ASN A 268 1.93 -1.55 -1.82
C ASN A 268 2.46 -0.96 -0.51
#